data_AF-A0AAN8GEX9-F1
#
_entry.id   AF-A0AAN8GEX9-F1
#
_cell.length_a   1.000
_cell.length_b   1.000
_cell.length_c   1.000
_cell.angle_alpha   90.00
_cell.angle_beta   90.00
_cell.angle_gamma   90.00
#
_symmetry.space_group_name_H-M   'P 1'
#
loop_
_entity.id
_entity.type
_entity.pdbx_description
1 polymer ?
#
loop_
_entity_poly.entity_id
_entity_poly.type
_entity_poly.pdbx_seq_one_letter_code
_entity_poly.pdbx_strand_id
1 'polypeptide(L)'
;MSTAFCFGIRFPMFICMSSFAIIPTSIVVERAIALWKRNKYEHYGCRLGFAISIICIVVSLIMSAWSMGKMNLSDLTVYCSATTNETADRITIICFTYCGIDVITLSGMAWLRTSNVAAMKGKYSDLRSSYQLRENASVIRVLLPLVVFDGLSHLVFSLGGGVFLLFRVHFSYVAYRTI
;
A
#
# COMPACT_ATOMS: atom_id res chain seq x y z
N MET A 1 -27.40 -13.48 -4.95
CA MET A 1 -26.12 -14.22 -5.07
C MET A 1 -25.70 -14.68 -3.68
N SER A 2 -24.99 -15.81 -3.54
CA SER A 2 -24.49 -16.23 -2.23
C SER A 2 -23.37 -15.28 -1.78
N THR A 3 -23.40 -14.84 -0.52
CA THR A 3 -22.36 -14.00 0.11
C THR A 3 -20.99 -14.67 0.12
N ALA A 4 -20.93 -16.01 0.11
CA ALA A 4 -19.69 -16.77 -0.05
C ALA A 4 -19.00 -16.52 -1.41
N PHE A 5 -19.76 -16.38 -2.49
CA PHE A 5 -19.22 -16.07 -3.81
C PHE A 5 -18.62 -14.64 -3.84
N CYS A 6 -19.33 -13.70 -3.21
CA CYS A 6 -18.84 -12.34 -3.02
C CYS A 6 -17.54 -12.27 -2.22
N PHE A 7 -17.46 -13.06 -1.14
CA PHE A 7 -16.26 -13.17 -0.33
C PHE A 7 -15.08 -13.70 -1.16
N GLY A 8 -15.30 -14.75 -1.96
CA GLY A 8 -14.29 -15.36 -2.82
C GLY A 8 -13.69 -14.40 -3.86
N ILE A 9 -14.47 -13.43 -4.35
CA ILE A 9 -13.98 -12.41 -5.30
C ILE A 9 -13.29 -11.24 -4.60
N ARG A 10 -13.82 -10.80 -3.45
CA ARG A 10 -13.29 -9.64 -2.72
C ARG A 10 -11.99 -9.92 -2.00
N PHE A 11 -11.86 -11.10 -1.41
CA PHE A 11 -10.71 -11.42 -0.58
C PHE A 11 -9.38 -11.32 -1.35
N PRO A 12 -9.25 -11.88 -2.57
CA PRO A 12 -8.07 -11.65 -3.41
C PRO A 12 -7.86 -10.18 -3.77
N MET A 13 -8.93 -9.43 -4.04
CA MET A 13 -8.84 -8.01 -4.38
C MET A 13 -8.25 -7.17 -3.24
N PHE A 14 -8.70 -7.40 -2.00
CA PHE A 14 -8.15 -6.71 -0.81
C PHE A 14 -6.68 -7.08 -0.56
N ILE A 15 -6.31 -8.35 -0.77
CA ILE A 15 -4.91 -8.78 -0.66
C ILE A 15 -4.05 -8.07 -1.69
N CYS A 16 -4.51 -7.99 -2.94
CA CYS A 16 -3.81 -7.28 -4.00
C CYS A 16 -3.65 -5.79 -3.68
N MET A 17 -4.71 -5.10 -3.29
CA MET A 17 -4.62 -3.68 -2.92
C MET A 17 -3.68 -3.44 -1.75
N SER A 18 -3.76 -4.25 -0.69
CA SER A 18 -2.81 -4.18 0.43
C SER A 18 -1.36 -4.32 -0.04
N SER A 19 -1.13 -5.26 -0.95
CA SER A 19 0.20 -5.56 -1.46
C SER A 19 0.73 -4.44 -2.35
N PHE A 20 -0.13 -3.79 -3.14
CA PHE A 20 0.24 -2.64 -3.97
C PHE A 20 0.66 -1.42 -3.13
N ALA A 21 0.09 -1.22 -1.95
CA ALA A 21 0.55 -0.17 -1.03
C ALA A 21 1.86 -0.54 -0.28
N ILE A 22 1.96 -1.79 0.20
CA ILE A 22 3.05 -2.21 1.10
C ILE A 22 4.35 -2.54 0.34
N ILE A 23 4.27 -3.18 -0.83
CA ILE A 23 5.46 -3.63 -1.59
C ILE A 23 6.34 -2.44 -2.02
N PRO A 24 5.81 -1.34 -2.58
CA PRO A 24 6.62 -0.16 -2.91
C PRO A 24 7.32 0.42 -1.68
N THR A 25 6.63 0.47 -0.54
CA THR A 25 7.22 0.90 0.74
C THR A 25 8.42 0.04 1.10
N SER A 26 8.27 -1.29 1.03
CA SER A 26 9.35 -2.25 1.28
C SER A 26 10.56 -2.03 0.37
N ILE A 27 10.32 -1.85 -0.93
CA ILE A 27 11.38 -1.58 -1.90
C ILE A 27 12.12 -0.29 -1.54
N VAL A 28 11.40 0.79 -1.20
CA VAL A 28 12.00 2.06 -0.77
C VAL A 28 12.86 1.88 0.49
N VAL A 29 12.38 1.11 1.48
CA VAL A 29 13.13 0.81 2.70
C VAL A 29 14.39 0.00 2.39
N GLU A 30 14.30 -1.03 1.57
CA GLU A 30 15.45 -1.83 1.14
C GLU A 30 16.51 -0.93 0.47
N ARG A 31 16.08 -0.08 -0.48
CA ARG A 31 16.98 0.84 -1.19
C ARG A 31 17.57 1.92 -0.28
N ALA A 32 16.84 2.37 0.74
CA ALA A 32 17.36 3.27 1.77
C ALA A 32 18.44 2.60 2.63
N ILE A 33 18.22 1.35 3.04
CA ILE A 33 19.20 0.56 3.79
C ILE A 33 20.44 0.30 2.94
N ALA A 34 20.28 -0.07 1.67
CA ALA A 34 21.38 -0.26 0.74
C ALA A 34 22.20 1.02 0.54
N LEU A 35 21.53 2.19 0.49
CA LEU A 35 22.18 3.49 0.36
C LEU A 35 22.96 3.89 1.62
N TRP A 36 22.45 3.59 2.81
CA TRP A 36 23.10 3.91 4.09
C TRP A 36 24.24 2.92 4.40
N LYS A 37 23.96 1.61 4.36
CA LYS A 37 24.91 0.55 4.74
C LYS A 37 25.62 -0.08 3.54
N ARG A 38 26.08 0.74 2.59
CA ARG A 38 26.70 0.32 1.32
C ARG A 38 27.77 -0.76 1.49
N ASN A 39 28.64 -0.63 2.50
CA ASN A 39 29.78 -1.52 2.69
C ASN A 39 29.38 -2.96 3.07
N LYS A 40 28.35 -3.14 3.91
CA LYS A 40 27.90 -4.45 4.41
C LYS A 40 26.71 -5.05 3.66
N TYR A 41 26.08 -4.29 2.77
CA TYR A 41 24.84 -4.70 2.11
C TYR A 41 24.97 -5.96 1.23
N GLU A 42 26.07 -6.13 0.49
CA GLU A 42 26.24 -7.28 -0.43
C GLU A 42 26.11 -8.65 0.26
N HIS A 43 26.46 -8.75 1.54
CA HIS A 43 26.41 -10.02 2.25
C HIS A 43 25.00 -10.36 2.79
N TYR A 44 24.15 -9.34 2.98
CA TYR A 44 22.83 -9.51 3.60
C TYR A 44 21.66 -9.13 2.69
N GLY A 45 21.90 -8.51 1.53
CA GLY A 45 20.86 -7.94 0.65
C GLY A 45 19.79 -8.95 0.26
N CYS A 46 20.18 -10.15 -0.17
CA CYS A 46 19.24 -11.21 -0.57
C CYS A 46 18.36 -11.69 0.61
N ARG A 47 18.97 -11.89 1.78
CA ARG A 47 18.22 -12.31 3.00
C ARG A 47 17.27 -11.22 3.48
N LEU A 48 17.69 -9.96 3.38
CA LEU A 48 16.89 -8.81 3.79
C LEU A 48 15.67 -8.62 2.86
N GLY A 49 15.88 -8.65 1.54
CA GLY A 49 14.78 -8.55 0.57
C GLY A 49 13.75 -9.68 0.72
N PHE A 50 14.22 -10.92 0.94
CA PHE A 50 13.34 -12.07 1.19
C PHE A 50 12.55 -11.93 2.50
N ALA A 51 13.22 -11.53 3.59
CA ALA A 51 12.57 -11.33 4.88
C ALA A 51 11.48 -10.23 4.82
N ILE A 52 11.78 -9.09 4.20
CA ILE A 52 10.80 -8.00 4.08
C ILE A 52 9.62 -8.44 3.20
N SER A 53 9.87 -9.18 2.12
CA SER A 53 8.81 -9.68 1.24
C SER A 53 7.85 -10.63 1.95
N ILE A 54 8.36 -11.56 2.80
CA ILE A 54 7.51 -12.42 3.64
C ILE A 54 6.66 -11.57 4.59
N ILE A 55 7.26 -10.58 5.24
CA ILE A 55 6.56 -9.68 6.16
C ILE A 55 5.43 -8.95 5.42
N CYS A 56 5.67 -8.46 4.20
CA CYS A 56 4.65 -7.78 3.40
C CYS A 56 3.45 -8.69 3.11
N ILE A 57 3.70 -9.95 2.70
CA ILE A 57 2.63 -10.92 2.42
C ILE A 57 1.81 -11.20 3.68
N VAL A 58 2.47 -11.45 4.82
CA VAL A 58 1.80 -11.73 6.09
C VAL A 58 0.94 -10.53 6.53
N VAL A 59 1.48 -9.31 6.44
CA VAL A 59 0.73 -8.09 6.78
C VAL A 59 -0.47 -7.90 5.86
N SER A 60 -0.30 -8.09 4.54
CA SER A 60 -1.40 -8.03 3.58
C SER A 60 -2.53 -9.02 3.90
N LEU A 61 -2.17 -10.25 4.29
CA LEU A 61 -3.15 -11.26 4.69
C LEU A 61 -3.90 -10.88 5.97
N ILE A 62 -3.19 -10.39 6.99
CA ILE A 62 -3.79 -9.96 8.26
C ILE A 62 -4.74 -8.79 8.03
N MET A 63 -4.32 -7.77 7.27
CA MET A 63 -5.15 -6.61 6.96
C MET A 63 -6.41 -6.99 6.19
N SER A 64 -6.27 -7.89 5.20
CA SER A 64 -7.40 -8.39 4.40
C SER A 64 -8.37 -9.22 5.24
N ALA A 65 -7.85 -10.09 6.12
CA ALA A 65 -8.65 -10.88 7.04
C ALA A 65 -9.40 -9.99 8.05
N TRP A 66 -8.75 -8.95 8.58
CA TRP A 66 -9.37 -8.00 9.49
C TRP A 66 -10.49 -7.18 8.83
N SER A 67 -10.26 -6.74 7.60
CA SER A 67 -11.25 -6.03 6.77
C SER A 67 -12.54 -6.84 6.61
N MET A 68 -12.40 -8.14 6.29
CA MET A 68 -13.53 -8.99 5.91
C MET A 68 -14.08 -9.87 7.04
N GLY A 69 -13.43 -9.92 8.20
CA GLY A 69 -13.75 -10.87 9.28
C GLY A 69 -15.11 -10.69 9.97
N LYS A 70 -15.88 -9.64 9.65
CA LYS A 70 -17.24 -9.40 10.18
C LYS A 70 -18.36 -9.69 9.17
N MET A 71 -18.07 -10.21 7.98
CA MET A 71 -19.13 -10.48 7.00
C MET A 71 -19.95 -11.72 7.39
N ASN A 72 -21.27 -11.54 7.54
CA ASN A 72 -22.21 -12.65 7.68
C ASN A 72 -22.33 -13.41 6.35
N LEU A 73 -21.79 -14.63 6.33
CA LEU A 73 -21.77 -15.53 5.15
C LEU A 73 -23.14 -16.20 4.87
N SER A 74 -24.13 -15.98 5.74
CA SER A 74 -25.47 -16.57 5.64
C SER A 74 -26.52 -15.62 5.05
N ASP A 75 -26.20 -14.34 4.91
CA ASP A 75 -27.15 -13.35 4.38
C ASP A 75 -27.24 -13.42 2.85
N LEU A 76 -28.44 -13.25 2.32
CA LEU A 76 -28.68 -13.19 0.88
C LEU A 76 -28.57 -11.75 0.40
N THR A 77 -27.49 -11.42 -0.32
CA THR A 77 -27.27 -10.08 -0.86
C THR A 77 -27.63 -10.01 -2.34
N VAL A 78 -28.32 -8.93 -2.72
CA VAL A 78 -28.69 -8.63 -4.12
C VAL A 78 -27.48 -8.09 -4.89
N TYR A 79 -26.60 -7.35 -4.22
CA TYR A 79 -25.40 -6.77 -4.80
C TYR A 79 -24.16 -7.09 -3.98
N CYS A 80 -23.05 -7.21 -4.69
CA CYS A 80 -21.73 -7.34 -4.10
C CYS A 80 -21.14 -5.95 -3.79
N SER A 81 -21.79 -5.12 -2.96
CA SER A 81 -21.21 -3.84 -2.50
C SER A 81 -20.15 -4.01 -1.40
N ALA A 82 -18.97 -3.40 -1.58
CA ALA A 82 -17.84 -3.47 -0.65
C ALA A 82 -18.20 -2.93 0.75
N THR A 83 -19.09 -1.96 0.81
CA THR A 83 -19.50 -1.21 2.00
C THR A 83 -20.84 -1.72 2.53
N THR A 84 -20.82 -2.42 3.67
CA THR A 84 -22.03 -2.68 4.48
C THR A 84 -21.95 -1.89 5.78
N ASN A 85 -23.07 -1.69 6.49
CA ASN A 85 -23.13 -0.83 7.68
C ASN A 85 -22.12 -1.23 8.78
N GLU A 86 -21.74 -2.50 8.79
CA GLU A 86 -20.79 -3.08 9.74
C GLU A 86 -19.33 -3.05 9.25
N THR A 87 -19.09 -3.01 7.94
CA THR A 87 -17.74 -3.01 7.35
C THR A 87 -17.28 -1.64 6.87
N ALA A 88 -18.19 -0.67 6.72
CA ALA A 88 -17.88 0.66 6.20
C ALA A 88 -16.80 1.37 7.02
N ASP A 89 -16.92 1.41 8.34
CA ASP A 89 -15.93 2.06 9.21
C ASP A 89 -14.54 1.43 9.07
N ARG A 90 -14.48 0.08 8.96
CA ARG A 90 -13.22 -0.65 8.80
C ARG A 90 -12.55 -0.36 7.47
N ILE A 91 -13.33 -0.35 6.39
CA ILE A 91 -12.84 -0.09 5.04
C ILE A 91 -12.34 1.36 4.95
N THR A 92 -13.08 2.33 5.52
CA THR A 92 -12.62 3.72 5.53
C THR A 92 -11.32 3.89 6.31
N ILE A 93 -11.19 3.27 7.49
CA ILE A 93 -9.93 3.27 8.25
C ILE A 93 -8.79 2.69 7.40
N ILE A 94 -9.02 1.55 6.74
CA ILE A 94 -8.01 0.92 5.88
C ILE A 94 -7.59 1.83 4.72
N CYS A 95 -8.54 2.44 4.01
CA CYS A 95 -8.23 3.37 2.93
C CYS A 95 -7.39 4.56 3.41
N PHE A 96 -7.72 5.13 4.58
CA PHE A 96 -6.89 6.17 5.20
C PHE A 96 -5.48 5.67 5.53
N THR A 97 -5.35 4.44 6.04
CA THR A 97 -4.02 3.86 6.31
C THR A 97 -3.20 3.66 5.04
N TYR A 98 -3.79 3.18 3.93
CA TYR A 98 -3.08 3.05 2.65
C TYR A 98 -2.66 4.40 2.11
N CYS A 99 -3.55 5.40 2.15
CA CYS A 99 -3.19 6.77 1.76
C CYS A 99 -2.00 7.31 2.57
N GLY A 100 -1.95 7.01 3.88
CA GLY A 100 -0.79 7.35 4.72
C GLY A 100 0.49 6.63 4.31
N ILE A 101 0.41 5.33 4.00
CA ILE A 101 1.53 4.52 3.50
C ILE A 101 2.05 5.07 2.18
N ASP A 102 1.18 5.50 1.26
CA ASP A 102 1.56 6.07 -0.02
C ASP A 102 2.30 7.40 0.14
N VAL A 103 1.84 8.26 1.06
CA VAL A 103 2.52 9.52 1.39
C VAL A 103 3.91 9.25 1.97
N ILE A 104 4.04 8.29 2.89
CA ILE A 104 5.33 7.86 3.44
C ILE A 104 6.23 7.33 2.33
N THR A 105 5.70 6.54 1.41
CA THR A 105 6.47 5.99 0.29
C THR A 105 6.95 7.08 -0.67
N LEU A 106 6.09 8.03 -1.04
CA LEU A 106 6.43 9.17 -1.88
C LEU A 106 7.52 10.04 -1.23
N SER A 107 7.39 10.33 0.07
CA SER A 107 8.40 11.09 0.81
C SER A 107 9.74 10.33 0.89
N GLY A 108 9.71 9.01 1.11
CA GLY A 108 10.90 8.16 1.08
C GLY A 108 11.58 8.12 -0.28
N MET A 109 10.82 8.06 -1.38
CA MET A 109 11.37 8.16 -2.74
C MET A 109 11.99 9.53 -3.01
N ALA A 110 11.36 10.62 -2.56
CA ALA A 110 11.91 11.97 -2.67
C ALA A 110 13.25 12.08 -1.91
N TRP A 111 13.30 11.57 -0.67
CA TRP A 111 14.52 11.51 0.14
C TRP A 111 15.63 10.68 -0.52
N LEU A 112 15.29 9.50 -1.07
CA LEU A 112 16.25 8.67 -1.80
C LEU A 112 16.81 9.41 -3.01
N ARG A 113 15.97 10.15 -3.75
CA ARG A 113 16.39 10.92 -4.92
C ARG A 113 17.33 12.05 -4.55
N THR A 114 17.02 12.84 -3.52
CA THR A 114 17.89 13.94 -3.06
C THR A 114 19.23 13.40 -2.54
N SER A 115 19.20 12.31 -1.77
CA SER A 115 20.39 11.63 -1.26
C SER A 115 21.26 11.05 -2.38
N ASN A 116 20.64 10.51 -3.43
CA ASN A 116 21.33 9.99 -4.62
C ASN A 116 22.05 11.13 -5.36
N VAL A 117 21.35 12.26 -5.61
CA VAL A 117 21.96 13.44 -6.25
C VAL A 117 23.09 14.04 -5.40
N ALA A 118 22.93 14.10 -4.07
CA ALA A 118 23.97 14.57 -3.17
C ALA A 118 25.20 13.66 -3.21
N ALA A 119 25.00 12.34 -3.20
CA ALA A 119 26.09 11.37 -3.29
C ALA A 119 26.85 11.43 -4.62
N MET A 120 26.17 11.74 -5.74
CA MET A 120 26.85 11.92 -7.04
C MET A 120 27.73 13.18 -7.10
N LYS A 121 27.40 14.22 -6.32
CA LYS A 121 28.20 15.46 -6.26
C LYS A 121 29.48 15.28 -5.42
N GLY A 122 29.50 14.33 -4.49
CA GLY A 122 30.70 13.94 -3.74
C GLY A 122 31.65 13.11 -4.59
N LYS A 123 32.73 13.72 -5.10
CA LYS A 123 33.78 13.05 -5.90
C LYS A 123 34.43 11.89 -5.14
N TYR A 124 34.84 10.86 -5.89
CA TYR A 124 35.36 9.54 -5.49
C TYR A 124 34.28 8.52 -5.07
N SER A 125 33.47 8.11 -6.03
CA SER A 125 32.51 7.02 -5.86
C SER A 125 33.10 5.72 -6.41
N ASP A 126 33.47 4.81 -5.49
CA ASP A 126 33.76 3.40 -5.76
C ASP A 126 32.77 2.82 -6.79
N LEU A 127 33.22 1.91 -7.66
CA LEU A 127 32.38 1.24 -8.67
C LEU A 127 31.06 0.70 -8.08
N ARG A 128 31.14 0.13 -6.87
CA ARG A 128 29.98 -0.39 -6.12
C ARG A 128 28.96 0.67 -5.75
N SER A 129 29.41 1.87 -5.35
CA SER A 129 28.51 2.97 -5.00
C SER A 129 27.81 3.55 -6.23
N SER A 130 28.52 3.67 -7.35
CA SER A 130 27.97 4.11 -8.64
C SER A 130 26.92 3.14 -9.17
N TYR A 131 27.14 1.83 -9.00
CA TYR A 131 26.15 0.80 -9.34
C TYR A 131 24.86 0.95 -8.52
N GLN A 132 24.97 1.04 -7.18
CA GLN A 132 23.81 1.21 -6.28
C GLN A 132 23.03 2.50 -6.55
N LEU A 133 23.72 3.61 -6.87
CA LEU A 133 23.09 4.88 -7.22
C LEU A 133 22.29 4.79 -8.54
N ARG A 134 22.84 4.11 -9.54
CA ARG A 134 22.17 3.89 -10.83
C ARG A 134 20.95 2.98 -10.68
N GLU A 135 21.08 1.93 -9.87
CA GLU A 135 19.98 1.02 -9.57
C GLU A 135 18.84 1.74 -8.86
N ASN A 136 19.14 2.51 -7.80
CA ASN A 136 18.16 3.33 -7.08
C ASN A 136 17.44 4.33 -8.01
N ALA A 137 18.16 4.98 -8.92
CA ALA A 137 17.56 5.90 -9.89
C ALA A 137 16.63 5.18 -10.88
N SER A 138 17.00 3.97 -11.32
CA SER A 138 16.16 3.13 -12.18
C SER A 138 14.88 2.70 -11.46
N VAL A 139 15.01 2.21 -10.22
CA VAL A 139 13.88 1.78 -9.39
C VAL A 139 12.91 2.93 -9.16
N ILE A 140 13.40 4.11 -8.75
CA ILE A 140 12.54 5.29 -8.54
C ILE A 140 11.80 5.67 -9.83
N ARG A 141 12.45 5.61 -11.00
CA ARG A 141 11.81 5.96 -12.28
C ARG A 141 10.64 5.05 -12.61
N VAL A 142 10.77 3.75 -12.33
CA VAL A 142 9.72 2.75 -12.60
C VAL A 142 8.62 2.80 -11.53
N LEU A 143 9.00 2.97 -10.27
CA LEU A 143 8.08 2.89 -9.13
C LEU A 143 7.27 4.18 -8.91
N LEU A 144 7.83 5.34 -9.27
CA LEU A 144 7.18 6.64 -9.09
C LEU A 144 5.79 6.73 -9.75
N PRO A 145 5.60 6.44 -11.06
CA PRO A 145 4.28 6.53 -11.67
C PRO A 145 3.27 5.57 -11.04
N LEU A 146 3.73 4.39 -10.61
CA LEU A 146 2.90 3.39 -9.95
C LEU A 146 2.36 3.91 -8.61
N VAL A 147 3.25 4.38 -7.73
CA VAL A 147 2.88 4.89 -6.39
C VAL A 147 2.05 6.17 -6.49
N VAL A 148 2.31 7.04 -7.48
CA VAL A 148 1.49 8.23 -7.70
C VAL A 148 0.07 7.84 -8.11
N PHE A 149 -0.09 6.87 -9.01
CA PHE A 149 -1.40 6.39 -9.43
C PHE A 149 -2.16 5.70 -8.29
N ASP A 150 -1.48 4.86 -7.53
CA ASP A 150 -2.04 4.17 -6.36
C ASP A 150 -2.48 5.17 -5.29
N GLY A 151 -1.60 6.12 -4.94
CA GLY A 151 -1.88 7.18 -3.97
C GLY A 151 -3.03 8.10 -4.39
N LEU A 152 -3.14 8.46 -5.67
CA LEU A 152 -4.29 9.23 -6.18
C LEU A 152 -5.59 8.43 -6.05
N SER A 153 -5.55 7.14 -6.35
CA SER A 153 -6.70 6.25 -6.23
C SER A 153 -7.15 6.14 -4.77
N HIS A 154 -6.23 5.84 -3.85
CA HIS A 154 -6.51 5.77 -2.41
C HIS A 154 -6.97 7.10 -1.82
N LEU A 155 -6.44 8.23 -2.30
CA LEU A 155 -6.89 9.56 -1.89
C LEU A 155 -8.35 9.79 -2.29
N VAL A 156 -8.72 9.48 -3.54
CA VAL A 156 -10.12 9.62 -4.00
C VAL A 156 -11.06 8.75 -3.17
N PHE A 157 -10.68 7.49 -2.90
CA PHE A 157 -11.47 6.60 -2.05
C PHE A 157 -11.56 7.09 -0.60
N SER A 158 -10.47 7.62 -0.03
CA SER A 158 -10.43 8.13 1.34
C SER A 158 -11.25 9.41 1.50
N LEU A 159 -11.20 10.32 0.52
CA LEU A 159 -12.03 11.51 0.48
C LEU A 159 -13.51 11.14 0.37
N GLY A 160 -13.86 10.21 -0.52
CA GLY A 160 -15.22 9.69 -0.64
C GLY A 160 -15.72 9.06 0.66
N GLY A 161 -14.90 8.21 1.29
CA GLY A 161 -15.21 7.60 2.57
C GLY A 161 -15.32 8.60 3.73
N GLY A 162 -14.44 9.61 3.78
CA GLY A 162 -14.47 10.67 4.79
C GLY A 162 -15.73 11.54 4.68
N VAL A 163 -16.11 11.94 3.47
CA VAL A 163 -17.37 12.63 3.21
C VAL A 163 -18.54 11.74 3.63
N PHE A 164 -18.52 10.46 3.26
CA PHE A 164 -19.57 9.52 3.65
C PHE A 164 -19.74 9.41 5.17
N LEU A 165 -18.65 9.34 5.94
CA LEU A 165 -18.69 9.31 7.40
C LEU A 165 -19.28 10.59 7.99
N LEU A 166 -18.92 11.76 7.46
CA LEU A 166 -19.44 13.06 7.92
C LEU A 166 -20.94 13.20 7.67
N PHE A 167 -21.42 12.73 6.52
CA PHE A 167 -22.84 12.79 6.16
C PHE A 167 -23.65 11.58 6.65
N ARG A 168 -23.02 10.56 7.27
CA ARG A 168 -23.68 9.34 7.76
C ARG A 168 -24.86 9.62 8.70
N VAL A 169 -24.77 10.68 9.50
CA VAL A 169 -25.83 11.10 10.44
C VAL A 169 -27.06 11.69 9.72
N HIS A 170 -26.89 12.16 8.47
CA HIS A 170 -27.96 12.77 7.67
C HIS A 170 -28.61 11.81 6.66
N PHE A 171 -28.03 10.64 6.40
CA PHE A 171 -28.59 9.67 5.46
C PHE A 171 -29.57 8.70 6.14
N SER A 172 -30.82 8.69 5.67
CA SER A 172 -31.83 7.69 6.05
C SER A 172 -31.41 6.28 5.62
N TYR A 173 -31.77 5.27 6.43
CA TYR A 173 -31.45 3.84 6.26
C TYR A 173 -31.73 3.28 4.83
N VAL A 174 -32.66 3.90 4.10
CA VAL A 174 -33.05 3.50 2.74
C VAL A 174 -32.00 3.88 1.68
N ALA A 175 -31.33 5.04 1.82
CA ALA A 175 -30.27 5.46 0.90
C ALA A 175 -28.99 4.62 1.06
N TYR A 176 -28.79 4.05 2.25
CA TYR A 176 -27.65 3.19 2.56
C TYR A 176 -27.62 1.87 1.77
N ARG A 177 -28.79 1.37 1.35
CA ARG A 177 -28.91 0.06 0.68
C ARG A 177 -28.70 0.13 -0.84
N THR A 178 -28.68 1.34 -1.40
CA THR A 178 -28.61 1.62 -2.84
C THR A 178 -27.26 2.15 -3.33
N ILE A 179 -26.34 2.48 -2.42
CA ILE A 179 -24.96 2.92 -2.71
C ILE A 179 -23.99 1.78 -2.43
#